data_AF-A0A3A8HXX6-F1
#
_entry.id   AF-A0A3A8HXX6-F1
#
_cell.length_a   1.000
_cell.length_b   1.000
_cell.length_c   1.000
_cell.angle_alpha   90.00
_cell.angle_beta   90.00
_cell.angle_gamma   90.00
#
_symmetry.space_group_name_H-M   'P 1'
#
loop_
_entity.id
_entity.type
_entity.pdbx_description
1 polymer ?
#
loop_
_entity_poly.entity_id
_entity_poly.type
_entity_poly.pdbx_seq_one_letter_code
_entity_poly.pdbx_strand_id
1 'polypeptide(L)'
;MPFTFRDQNLDALLGDPLDAANSLYGIMSAAEPELMEGLRLHWKKHIRETPGVDGTSWRPALKAFSAIEGFWGNKYSDHRLAGVLYGTQDRAAATAAVTGVQSAAEFLRDFEAARDEAFYVFFQATSVNELAGVSFQATYYHYDVSALFEQRPHSKLKTIVSRRVIETAQIMLRILYGNMNMGWGSLYSTRTLSTTLLLAQMHNSALSHYRSRYTDRRCYNQSAVAFTLLTFSYVVAQAWRDKRYEFNEQRWYFFWKLLGSLLGVDTRLIANTHAEAAELWDLFFEHHECQGGPGAPYPTTLDPRRINSGLRQGYSVQPELNLLQWIPAFVVTQLRNGKRWGKYFLGL
;
A
#
# COMPACT_ATOMS: atom_id res chain seq x y z
N MET A 1 -14.01 -24.88 -1.75
CA MET A 1 -14.40 -24.21 -3.01
C MET A 1 -13.17 -23.48 -3.55
N PRO A 2 -13.01 -23.31 -4.86
CA PRO A 2 -11.88 -22.59 -5.44
C PRO A 2 -11.99 -21.08 -5.20
N PHE A 3 -10.89 -20.39 -4.90
CA PHE A 3 -10.86 -18.92 -4.76
C PHE A 3 -11.18 -18.30 -6.12
N THR A 4 -12.45 -17.95 -6.32
CA THR A 4 -12.96 -17.46 -7.60
C THR A 4 -13.36 -16.00 -7.46
N PHE A 5 -12.74 -15.14 -8.25
CA PHE A 5 -13.03 -13.70 -8.24
C PHE A 5 -13.07 -13.18 -9.67
N ARG A 6 -14.09 -12.37 -10.00
CA ARG A 6 -14.41 -11.97 -11.39
C ARG A 6 -14.42 -13.17 -12.35
N ASP A 7 -15.12 -14.23 -11.96
CA ASP A 7 -15.28 -15.49 -12.70
C ASP A 7 -13.96 -16.23 -13.04
N GLN A 8 -12.87 -15.92 -12.35
CA GLN A 8 -11.57 -16.54 -12.56
C GLN A 8 -11.14 -17.28 -11.30
N ASN A 9 -10.72 -18.55 -11.44
CA ASN A 9 -10.05 -19.27 -10.37
C ASN A 9 -8.62 -18.74 -10.19
N LEU A 10 -8.34 -18.19 -9.02
CA LEU A 10 -7.06 -17.56 -8.65
C LEU A 10 -6.24 -18.41 -7.67
N ASP A 11 -6.65 -19.64 -7.34
CA ASP A 11 -5.98 -20.51 -6.36
C ASP A 11 -4.47 -20.66 -6.63
N ALA A 12 -4.11 -20.82 -7.92
CA ALA A 12 -2.72 -20.98 -8.34
C ALA A 12 -1.86 -19.73 -8.07
N LEU A 13 -2.48 -18.54 -8.07
CA LEU A 13 -1.77 -17.27 -7.91
C LEU A 13 -1.47 -16.94 -6.46
N LEU A 14 -2.28 -17.42 -5.52
CA LEU A 14 -2.23 -16.98 -4.11
C LEU A 14 -0.83 -17.13 -3.49
N GLY A 15 -0.13 -18.22 -3.82
CA GLY A 15 1.22 -18.52 -3.32
C GLY A 15 2.36 -17.94 -4.16
N ASP A 16 2.08 -17.30 -5.29
CA ASP A 16 3.11 -16.83 -6.22
C ASP A 16 3.91 -15.64 -5.65
N PRO A 17 5.14 -15.42 -6.16
CA PRO A 17 5.92 -14.22 -5.84
C PRO A 17 5.26 -12.93 -6.37
N LEU A 18 5.74 -11.78 -5.89
CA LEU A 18 5.25 -10.45 -6.31
C LEU A 18 6.01 -9.89 -7.52
N ASP A 19 6.01 -10.66 -8.59
CA ASP A 19 6.58 -10.31 -9.89
C ASP A 19 5.58 -10.60 -11.03
N ALA A 20 4.28 -10.56 -10.71
CA ALA A 20 3.21 -10.86 -11.64
C ALA A 20 3.36 -10.07 -12.94
N ALA A 21 3.32 -10.76 -14.08
CA ALA A 21 3.53 -10.14 -15.39
C ALA A 21 2.46 -9.08 -15.72
N ASN A 22 1.24 -9.27 -15.21
CA ASN A 22 0.12 -8.32 -15.33
C ASN A 22 0.10 -7.30 -14.18
N SER A 23 1.27 -6.81 -13.78
CA SER A 23 1.47 -5.75 -12.79
C SER A 23 2.46 -4.70 -13.32
N LEU A 24 2.37 -3.46 -12.82
CA LEU A 24 3.28 -2.38 -13.20
C LEU A 24 4.71 -2.67 -12.75
N TYR A 25 4.89 -3.37 -11.62
CA TYR A 25 6.19 -3.86 -11.19
C TYR A 25 6.80 -4.85 -12.20
N GLY A 26 6.01 -5.84 -12.66
CA GLY A 26 6.46 -6.84 -13.62
C GLY A 26 6.82 -6.20 -14.97
N ILE A 27 5.96 -5.33 -15.48
CA ILE A 27 6.20 -4.57 -16.72
C ILE A 27 7.48 -3.72 -16.60
N MET A 28 7.65 -3.00 -15.48
CA MET A 28 8.84 -2.18 -15.25
C MET A 28 10.11 -3.04 -15.10
N SER A 29 10.02 -4.21 -14.47
CA SER A 29 11.15 -5.13 -14.31
C SER A 29 11.64 -5.69 -15.64
N ALA A 30 10.73 -5.97 -16.58
CA ALA A 30 11.10 -6.35 -17.94
C ALA A 30 11.64 -5.15 -18.75
N ALA A 31 11.07 -3.97 -18.57
CA ALA A 31 11.39 -2.78 -19.34
C ALA A 31 12.71 -2.09 -18.93
N GLU A 32 13.00 -2.01 -17.63
CA GLU A 32 14.18 -1.35 -17.08
C GLU A 32 14.82 -2.16 -15.94
N PRO A 33 15.45 -3.30 -16.24
CA PRO A 33 16.09 -4.14 -15.23
C PRO A 33 17.19 -3.40 -14.45
N GLU A 34 17.93 -2.49 -15.10
CA GLU A 34 18.98 -1.69 -14.44
C GLU A 34 18.43 -0.73 -13.38
N LEU A 35 17.25 -0.13 -13.63
CA LEU A 35 16.59 0.73 -12.64
C LEU A 35 16.18 -0.10 -11.44
N MET A 36 15.55 -1.25 -11.68
CA MET A 36 15.04 -2.13 -10.63
C MET A 36 16.17 -2.70 -9.78
N GLU A 37 17.26 -3.12 -10.42
CA GLU A 37 18.48 -3.54 -9.72
C GLU A 37 19.11 -2.38 -8.95
N GLY A 38 19.13 -1.17 -9.50
CA GLY A 38 19.59 0.03 -8.80
C GLY A 38 18.80 0.33 -7.52
N LEU A 39 17.47 0.22 -7.56
CA LEU A 39 16.60 0.37 -6.38
C LEU A 39 16.87 -0.74 -5.35
N ARG A 40 17.06 -1.98 -5.81
CA ARG A 40 17.41 -3.11 -4.94
C ARG A 40 18.76 -2.92 -4.26
N LEU A 41 19.78 -2.44 -4.98
CA LEU A 41 21.11 -2.16 -4.44
C LEU A 41 21.09 -0.98 -3.47
N HIS A 42 20.32 0.07 -3.78
CA HIS A 42 20.06 1.19 -2.88
C HIS A 42 19.51 0.71 -1.53
N TRP A 43 18.48 -0.14 -1.57
CA TRP A 43 17.92 -0.75 -0.36
C TRP A 43 18.94 -1.61 0.40
N LYS A 44 19.67 -2.49 -0.29
CA LYS A 44 20.68 -3.34 0.35
C LYS A 44 21.80 -2.52 1.01
N LYS A 45 22.24 -1.45 0.35
CA LYS A 45 23.21 -0.50 0.92
C LYS A 45 22.67 0.15 2.19
N HIS A 46 21.45 0.69 2.13
CA HIS A 46 20.78 1.29 3.28
C HIS A 46 20.70 0.33 4.46
N ILE A 47 20.26 -0.91 4.23
CA ILE A 47 20.18 -1.92 5.28
C ILE A 47 21.55 -2.22 5.86
N ARG A 48 22.59 -2.40 5.06
CA ARG A 48 23.95 -2.67 5.55
C ARG A 48 24.48 -1.55 6.45
N GLU A 49 24.19 -0.30 6.10
CA GLU A 49 24.73 0.90 6.76
C GLU A 49 23.88 1.41 7.95
N THR A 50 22.62 0.98 8.05
CA THR A 50 21.71 1.42 9.11
C THR A 50 21.82 0.52 10.33
N PRO A 51 22.22 1.02 11.52
CA PRO A 51 22.32 0.19 12.72
C PRO A 51 20.94 -0.33 13.17
N GLY A 52 20.96 -1.47 13.87
CA GLY A 52 19.79 -1.97 14.57
C GLY A 52 19.40 -1.06 15.72
N VAL A 53 18.11 -1.03 16.06
CA VAL A 53 17.57 -0.20 17.16
C VAL A 53 17.28 -1.07 18.37
N ASP A 54 17.56 -0.54 19.57
CA ASP A 54 17.25 -1.17 20.86
C ASP A 54 17.79 -2.62 20.98
N GLY A 55 18.98 -2.88 20.44
CA GLY A 55 19.60 -4.22 20.43
C GLY A 55 18.90 -5.24 19.52
N THR A 56 17.94 -4.80 18.70
CA THR A 56 17.21 -5.65 17.77
C THR A 56 17.81 -5.62 16.37
N SER A 57 17.42 -6.59 15.53
CA SER A 57 17.72 -6.59 14.11
C SER A 57 16.83 -5.64 13.29
N TRP A 58 15.92 -4.89 13.91
CA TRP A 58 15.06 -3.94 13.21
C TRP A 58 15.86 -2.71 12.80
N ARG A 59 15.74 -2.33 11.53
CA ARG A 59 16.41 -1.18 10.91
C ARG A 59 15.34 -0.25 10.33
N PRO A 60 15.29 1.03 10.73
CA PRO A 60 14.38 2.01 10.14
C PRO A 60 14.59 2.13 8.63
N ALA A 61 13.53 2.17 7.86
CA ALA A 61 13.52 2.28 6.41
C ALA A 61 13.40 3.72 5.90
N LEU A 62 12.86 4.66 6.69
CA LEU A 62 12.48 6.01 6.23
C LEU A 62 13.59 6.75 5.46
N LYS A 63 14.83 6.67 5.94
CA LYS A 63 15.98 7.34 5.32
C LYS A 63 16.26 6.84 3.89
N ALA A 64 15.97 5.57 3.59
CA ALA A 64 16.11 5.02 2.25
C ALA A 64 15.18 5.71 1.25
N PHE A 65 13.94 5.98 1.67
CA PHE A 65 12.93 6.68 0.86
C PHE A 65 13.25 8.16 0.72
N SER A 66 13.62 8.83 1.81
CA SER A 66 14.06 10.24 1.77
C SER A 66 15.23 10.47 0.81
N ALA A 67 16.13 9.49 0.67
CA ALA A 67 17.26 9.58 -0.27
C ALA A 67 16.84 9.55 -1.74
N ILE A 68 15.77 8.83 -2.10
CA ILE A 68 15.21 8.86 -3.46
C ILE A 68 14.59 10.22 -3.75
N GLU A 69 13.84 10.77 -2.79
CA GLU A 69 13.22 12.09 -2.93
C GLU A 69 14.24 13.21 -3.06
N GLY A 70 15.34 13.13 -2.32
CA GLY A 70 16.46 14.08 -2.41
C GLY A 70 17.26 14.00 -3.72
N PHE A 71 17.00 13.01 -4.59
CA PHE A 71 17.69 12.88 -5.87
C PHE A 71 17.01 13.71 -6.96
N TRP A 72 17.56 14.88 -7.26
CA TRP A 72 16.98 15.84 -8.20
C TRP A 72 17.06 15.47 -9.69
N GLY A 73 17.81 14.43 -10.05
CA GLY A 73 17.88 14.00 -11.45
C GLY A 73 16.59 13.33 -11.94
N ASN A 74 16.36 13.38 -13.26
CA ASN A 74 15.17 12.82 -13.90
C ASN A 74 15.08 11.27 -13.86
N LYS A 75 16.12 10.59 -13.35
CA LYS A 75 16.17 9.12 -13.28
C LYS A 75 14.95 8.53 -12.54
N TYR A 76 14.47 9.17 -11.48
CA TYR A 76 13.39 8.65 -10.65
C TYR A 76 12.05 9.35 -10.85
N SER A 77 11.94 10.25 -11.83
CA SER A 77 10.72 11.03 -12.04
C SER A 77 9.57 10.18 -12.56
N ASP A 78 8.36 10.48 -12.11
CA ASP A 78 7.15 9.78 -12.58
C ASP A 78 6.96 9.95 -14.09
N HIS A 79 7.30 11.12 -14.65
CA HIS A 79 7.28 11.36 -16.10
C HIS A 79 8.17 10.40 -16.88
N ARG A 80 9.41 10.19 -16.44
CA ARG A 80 10.32 9.22 -17.08
C ARG A 80 9.74 7.82 -17.00
N LEU A 81 9.33 7.39 -15.80
CA LEU A 81 8.85 6.04 -15.58
C LEU A 81 7.54 5.75 -16.32
N ALA A 82 6.62 6.72 -16.42
CA ALA A 82 5.45 6.62 -17.27
C ALA A 82 5.85 6.53 -18.77
N GLY A 83 6.84 7.31 -19.21
CA GLY A 83 7.37 7.21 -20.57
C GLY A 83 7.94 5.83 -20.89
N VAL A 84 8.56 5.16 -19.91
CA VAL A 84 9.03 3.78 -20.04
C VAL A 84 7.87 2.79 -20.16
N LEU A 85 6.88 2.89 -19.27
CA LEU A 85 5.70 2.00 -19.27
C LEU A 85 4.93 2.05 -20.59
N TYR A 86 4.86 3.23 -21.22
CA TYR A 86 4.14 3.44 -22.48
C TYR A 86 5.07 3.55 -23.71
N GLY A 87 6.36 3.21 -23.58
CA GLY A 87 7.38 3.58 -24.58
C GLY A 87 7.40 2.74 -25.87
N THR A 88 6.78 1.56 -25.88
CA THR A 88 6.62 0.71 -27.07
C THR A 88 5.17 0.23 -27.14
N GLN A 89 4.67 -0.14 -28.32
CA GLN A 89 3.28 -0.59 -28.50
C GLN A 89 2.91 -1.75 -27.54
N ASP A 90 3.74 -2.79 -27.45
CA ASP A 90 3.44 -3.95 -26.58
C ASP A 90 3.39 -3.57 -25.09
N ARG A 91 4.36 -2.76 -24.63
CA ARG A 91 4.38 -2.24 -23.25
C ARG A 91 3.20 -1.31 -22.95
N ALA A 92 2.83 -0.46 -23.91
CA ALA A 92 1.67 0.42 -23.78
C ALA A 92 0.38 -0.41 -23.66
N ALA A 93 0.23 -1.48 -24.46
CA ALA A 93 -0.91 -2.39 -24.37
C ALA A 93 -0.94 -3.14 -23.02
N ALA A 94 0.20 -3.66 -22.56
CA ALA A 94 0.30 -4.33 -21.26
C ALA A 94 0.00 -3.37 -20.10
N THR A 95 0.52 -2.14 -20.15
CA THR A 95 0.26 -1.11 -19.15
C THR A 95 -1.20 -0.70 -19.17
N ALA A 96 -1.80 -0.49 -20.35
CA ALA A 96 -3.22 -0.16 -20.49
C ALA A 96 -4.14 -1.29 -20.00
N ALA A 97 -3.75 -2.56 -20.13
CA ALA A 97 -4.51 -3.68 -19.55
C ALA A 97 -4.55 -3.61 -18.01
N VAL A 98 -3.51 -3.06 -17.38
CA VAL A 98 -3.41 -2.86 -15.93
C VAL A 98 -4.13 -1.59 -15.49
N THR A 99 -3.86 -0.47 -16.16
CA THR A 99 -4.34 0.86 -15.73
C THR A 99 -5.69 1.22 -16.32
N GLY A 100 -6.11 0.62 -17.43
CA GLY A 100 -7.25 1.07 -18.23
C GLY A 100 -6.99 2.34 -19.04
N VAL A 101 -5.76 2.86 -19.02
CA VAL A 101 -5.39 4.18 -19.59
C VAL A 101 -4.42 3.99 -20.76
N GLN A 102 -4.61 4.76 -21.85
CA GLN A 102 -3.97 4.48 -23.14
C GLN A 102 -2.65 5.21 -23.38
N SER A 103 -2.31 6.22 -22.57
CA SER A 103 -1.08 7.00 -22.75
C SER A 103 -0.42 7.39 -21.43
N ALA A 104 0.89 7.67 -21.48
CA ALA A 104 1.64 8.14 -20.31
C ALA A 104 1.10 9.46 -19.73
N ALA A 105 0.70 10.40 -20.58
CA ALA A 105 0.18 11.69 -20.15
C ALA A 105 -1.16 11.54 -19.42
N GLU A 106 -2.04 10.70 -19.98
CA GLU A 106 -3.32 10.38 -19.36
C GLU A 106 -3.13 9.63 -18.04
N PHE A 107 -2.21 8.66 -18.01
CA PHE A 107 -1.89 7.88 -16.82
C PHE A 107 -1.41 8.78 -15.68
N LEU A 108 -0.49 9.71 -15.95
CA LEU A 108 0.02 10.63 -14.94
C LEU A 108 -1.06 11.55 -14.39
N ARG A 109 -1.91 12.10 -15.27
CA ARG A 109 -3.04 12.95 -14.89
C ARG A 109 -4.02 12.20 -13.97
N ASP A 110 -4.41 10.99 -14.37
CA ASP A 110 -5.40 10.20 -13.63
C ASP A 110 -4.82 9.65 -12.33
N PHE A 111 -3.54 9.26 -12.34
CA PHE A 111 -2.85 8.83 -11.13
C PHE A 111 -2.66 9.98 -10.14
N GLU A 112 -2.32 11.18 -10.61
CA GLU A 112 -2.26 12.37 -9.77
C GLU A 112 -3.63 12.70 -9.14
N ALA A 113 -4.71 12.68 -9.94
CA ALA A 113 -6.05 12.91 -9.43
C ALA A 113 -6.49 11.87 -8.39
N ALA A 114 -6.08 10.61 -8.56
CA ALA A 114 -6.35 9.53 -7.63
C ALA A 114 -5.50 9.61 -6.36
N ARG A 115 -4.23 9.99 -6.49
CA ARG A 115 -3.34 10.27 -5.36
C ARG A 115 -3.85 11.42 -4.51
N ASP A 116 -4.34 12.50 -5.12
CA ASP A 116 -4.92 13.64 -4.40
C ASP A 116 -6.17 13.24 -3.62
N GLU A 117 -7.03 12.40 -4.21
CA GLU A 117 -8.19 11.82 -3.51
C GLU A 117 -7.75 10.92 -2.35
N ALA A 118 -6.75 10.07 -2.57
CA ALA A 118 -6.21 9.21 -1.53
C ALA A 118 -5.55 10.01 -0.41
N PHE A 119 -4.85 11.11 -0.70
CA PHE A 119 -4.33 12.02 0.32
C PHE A 119 -5.47 12.64 1.14
N TYR A 120 -6.52 13.12 0.47
CA TYR A 120 -7.70 13.66 1.13
C TYR A 120 -8.33 12.65 2.09
N VAL A 121 -8.53 11.40 1.66
CA VAL A 121 -9.12 10.36 2.50
C VAL A 121 -8.17 9.94 3.62
N PHE A 122 -6.93 9.59 3.30
CA PHE A 122 -5.96 9.00 4.22
C PHE A 122 -5.58 9.94 5.36
N PHE A 123 -5.49 11.25 5.08
CA PHE A 123 -5.05 12.23 6.05
C PHE A 123 -6.19 12.90 6.85
N GLN A 124 -7.31 12.20 7.04
CA GLN A 124 -8.36 12.59 7.99
C GLN A 124 -8.22 11.85 9.32
N ALA A 125 -8.64 12.48 10.42
CA ALA A 125 -8.62 11.89 11.75
C ALA A 125 -9.35 10.55 11.81
N THR A 126 -10.51 10.42 11.13
CA THR A 126 -11.22 9.14 11.01
C THR A 126 -10.33 8.07 10.40
N SER A 127 -9.75 8.30 9.22
CA SER A 127 -8.89 7.33 8.55
C SER A 127 -7.66 6.97 9.38
N VAL A 128 -7.02 7.95 10.01
CA VAL A 128 -5.86 7.72 10.89
C VAL A 128 -6.24 6.80 12.06
N ASN A 129 -7.40 7.03 12.67
CA ASN A 129 -7.91 6.20 13.76
C ASN A 129 -8.24 4.79 13.29
N GLU A 130 -8.87 4.63 12.13
CA GLU A 130 -9.18 3.31 11.56
C GLU A 130 -7.92 2.54 11.17
N LEU A 131 -6.94 3.23 10.57
CA LEU A 131 -5.65 2.63 10.23
C LEU A 131 -4.94 2.12 11.48
N ALA A 132 -4.81 2.98 12.50
CA ALA A 132 -4.12 2.67 13.74
C ALA A 132 -4.89 1.68 14.63
N GLY A 133 -6.23 1.73 14.62
CA GLY A 133 -7.07 0.90 15.48
C GLY A 133 -7.40 -0.46 14.87
N VAL A 134 -7.67 -0.51 13.57
CA VAL A 134 -8.25 -1.67 12.89
C VAL A 134 -7.34 -2.18 11.78
N SER A 135 -7.07 -1.38 10.73
CA SER A 135 -6.44 -1.89 9.49
C SER A 135 -5.10 -2.59 9.73
N PHE A 136 -4.16 -1.97 10.48
CA PHE A 136 -2.87 -2.58 10.75
C PHE A 136 -2.99 -3.92 11.51
N GLN A 137 -3.89 -4.00 12.47
CA GLN A 137 -4.12 -5.23 13.24
C GLN A 137 -4.86 -6.28 12.40
N ALA A 138 -5.78 -5.86 11.53
CA ALA A 138 -6.50 -6.74 10.62
C ALA A 138 -5.57 -7.48 9.66
N THR A 139 -4.40 -6.90 9.29
CA THR A 139 -3.40 -7.63 8.51
C THR A 139 -2.98 -8.95 9.15
N TYR A 140 -3.03 -9.05 10.48
CA TYR A 140 -2.67 -10.26 11.22
C TYR A 140 -3.71 -11.38 11.15
N TYR A 141 -4.90 -11.13 10.59
CA TYR A 141 -5.84 -12.19 10.25
C TYR A 141 -5.25 -13.15 9.23
N HIS A 142 -4.49 -12.66 8.26
CA HIS A 142 -3.94 -13.50 7.20
C HIS A 142 -2.83 -14.42 7.73
N TYR A 143 -2.89 -15.71 7.42
CA TYR A 143 -1.95 -16.71 7.94
C TYR A 143 -0.49 -16.38 7.64
N ASP A 144 -0.20 -16.03 6.38
CA ASP A 144 1.17 -15.76 5.94
C ASP A 144 1.75 -14.46 6.54
N VAL A 145 0.92 -13.43 6.71
CA VAL A 145 1.30 -12.17 7.37
C VAL A 145 1.56 -12.43 8.87
N SER A 146 0.67 -13.19 9.52
CA SER A 146 0.83 -13.57 10.92
C SER A 146 2.11 -14.37 11.13
N ALA A 147 2.37 -15.38 10.29
CA ALA A 147 3.59 -16.18 10.33
C ALA A 147 4.85 -15.35 10.14
N LEU A 148 4.83 -14.34 9.25
CA LEU A 148 5.97 -13.43 9.06
C LEU A 148 6.32 -12.68 10.35
N PHE A 149 5.32 -12.11 11.01
CA PHE A 149 5.54 -11.31 12.22
C PHE A 149 5.82 -12.17 13.45
N GLU A 150 5.30 -13.40 13.50
CA GLU A 150 5.67 -14.37 14.53
C GLU A 150 7.16 -14.73 14.50
N GLN A 151 7.75 -14.84 13.29
CA GLN A 151 9.16 -15.16 13.06
C GLN A 151 10.12 -13.99 13.31
N ARG A 152 9.60 -12.78 13.52
CA ARG A 152 10.40 -11.55 13.67
C ARG A 152 10.27 -11.03 15.12
N PRO A 153 11.24 -11.30 16.01
CA PRO A 153 11.12 -10.99 17.44
C PRO A 153 10.73 -9.54 17.73
N HIS A 154 11.29 -8.59 16.97
CA HIS A 154 11.02 -7.16 17.10
C HIS A 154 9.58 -6.76 16.72
N SER A 155 8.80 -7.64 16.08
CA SER A 155 7.39 -7.40 15.74
C SER A 155 6.43 -7.59 16.90
N LYS A 156 6.94 -8.02 18.06
CA LYS A 156 6.19 -8.13 19.33
C LYS A 156 6.62 -7.10 20.37
N LEU A 157 7.61 -6.26 20.03
CA LEU A 157 8.13 -5.21 20.91
C LEU A 157 7.36 -3.91 20.66
N LYS A 158 6.58 -3.44 21.64
CA LYS A 158 5.70 -2.26 21.51
C LYS A 158 6.40 -1.03 20.94
N THR A 159 7.62 -0.73 21.42
CA THR A 159 8.41 0.42 20.97
C THR A 159 8.75 0.34 19.48
N ILE A 160 9.14 -0.85 19.02
CA ILE A 160 9.48 -1.08 17.61
C ILE A 160 8.22 -1.14 16.75
N VAL A 161 7.15 -1.77 17.22
CA VAL A 161 5.88 -1.84 16.48
C VAL A 161 5.31 -0.45 16.25
N SER A 162 5.30 0.41 17.27
CA SER A 162 4.87 1.81 17.13
C SER A 162 5.69 2.54 16.06
N ARG A 163 7.03 2.46 16.12
CA ARG A 163 7.90 3.10 15.12
C ARG A 163 7.66 2.58 13.70
N ARG A 164 7.42 1.28 13.53
CA ARG A 164 7.11 0.67 12.23
C ARG A 164 5.78 1.14 11.64
N VAL A 165 4.75 1.26 12.48
CA VAL A 165 3.44 1.76 12.07
C VAL A 165 3.57 3.23 11.63
N ILE A 166 4.26 4.06 12.41
CA ILE A 166 4.49 5.46 12.06
C ILE A 166 5.37 5.61 10.81
N GLU A 167 6.42 4.80 10.67
CA GLU A 167 7.26 4.78 9.48
C GLU A 167 6.46 4.42 8.22
N THR A 168 5.55 3.44 8.32
CA THR A 168 4.64 3.08 7.22
C THR A 168 3.75 4.27 6.85
N ALA A 169 3.19 4.96 7.84
CA ALA A 169 2.38 6.16 7.60
C ALA A 169 3.20 7.29 6.93
N GLN A 170 4.45 7.50 7.34
CA GLN A 170 5.33 8.49 6.74
C GLN A 170 5.72 8.15 5.30
N ILE A 171 5.98 6.88 4.99
CA ILE A 171 6.24 6.41 3.62
C ILE A 171 4.98 6.55 2.76
N MET A 172 3.80 6.21 3.29
CA MET A 172 2.54 6.42 2.57
C MET A 172 2.28 7.90 2.31
N LEU A 173 2.50 8.77 3.29
CA LEU A 173 2.37 10.22 3.10
C LEU A 173 3.35 10.74 2.04
N ARG A 174 4.57 10.21 1.95
CA ARG A 174 5.51 10.51 0.87
C ARG A 174 5.04 10.07 -0.52
N ILE A 175 4.43 8.89 -0.61
CA ILE A 175 3.82 8.39 -1.86
C ILE A 175 2.62 9.27 -2.25
N LEU A 176 1.81 9.68 -1.27
CA LEU A 176 0.62 10.49 -1.51
C LEU A 176 0.96 11.97 -1.76
N TYR A 177 2.04 12.47 -1.16
CA TYR A 177 2.45 13.86 -1.23
C TYR A 177 3.33 14.11 -2.46
N GLY A 178 2.69 14.40 -3.59
CA GLY A 178 3.39 14.75 -4.83
C GLY A 178 3.23 16.19 -5.30
N ASN A 179 2.14 16.90 -4.98
CA ASN A 179 1.90 18.22 -5.60
C ASN A 179 1.23 19.26 -4.70
N MET A 180 1.62 19.28 -3.42
CA MET A 180 1.19 20.32 -2.49
C MET A 180 2.28 21.38 -2.31
N ASN A 181 2.62 22.06 -3.39
CA ASN A 181 3.21 23.40 -3.29
C ASN A 181 2.53 24.31 -4.31
N MET A 182 1.73 25.24 -3.81
CA MET A 182 1.14 26.33 -4.59
C MET A 182 2.26 27.09 -5.32
N GLY A 183 2.37 26.92 -6.64
CA GLY A 183 3.21 27.76 -7.52
C GLY A 183 4.60 27.24 -7.90
N TRP A 184 5.07 26.08 -7.40
CA TRP A 184 6.41 25.55 -7.71
C TRP A 184 6.43 24.24 -8.50
N GLY A 185 5.26 23.78 -8.97
CA GLY A 185 5.09 22.51 -9.70
C GLY A 185 5.92 22.37 -10.99
N SER A 186 6.52 23.45 -11.48
CA SER A 186 7.43 23.43 -12.64
C SER A 186 8.87 23.01 -12.30
N LEU A 187 9.26 22.94 -11.03
CA LEU A 187 10.62 22.58 -10.60
C LEU A 187 10.73 21.20 -9.92
N TYR A 188 9.59 20.58 -9.56
CA TYR A 188 9.57 19.31 -8.84
C TYR A 188 8.97 18.19 -9.70
N SER A 189 9.82 17.27 -10.14
CA SER A 189 9.36 15.97 -10.62
C SER A 189 8.87 15.13 -9.44
N THR A 190 7.63 14.66 -9.47
CA THR A 190 7.14 13.67 -8.51
C THR A 190 7.89 12.35 -8.66
N ARG A 191 8.04 11.61 -7.55
CA ARG A 191 8.78 10.33 -7.47
C ARG A 191 7.92 9.21 -6.87
N THR A 192 6.61 9.33 -7.02
CA THR A 192 5.62 8.41 -6.45
C THR A 192 5.87 6.97 -6.91
N LEU A 193 6.11 6.79 -8.21
CA LEU A 193 6.32 5.49 -8.84
C LEU A 193 7.62 4.86 -8.32
N SER A 194 8.73 5.61 -8.33
CA SER A 194 10.02 5.11 -7.87
C SER A 194 10.05 4.81 -6.36
N THR A 195 9.41 5.65 -5.54
CA THR A 195 9.22 5.41 -4.09
C THR A 195 8.42 4.12 -3.85
N THR A 196 7.36 3.88 -4.63
CA THR A 196 6.56 2.65 -4.52
C THR A 196 7.33 1.41 -5.00
N LEU A 197 8.09 1.53 -6.10
CA LEU A 197 8.96 0.46 -6.58
C LEU A 197 10.09 0.15 -5.57
N LEU A 198 10.63 1.15 -4.87
CA LEU A 198 11.56 0.92 -3.75
C LEU A 198 10.87 0.16 -2.61
N LEU A 199 9.61 0.50 -2.27
CA LEU A 199 8.84 -0.22 -1.27
C LEU A 199 8.67 -1.70 -1.68
N ALA A 200 8.35 -1.96 -2.94
CA ALA A 200 8.29 -3.30 -3.50
C ALA A 200 9.63 -4.04 -3.38
N GLN A 201 10.74 -3.40 -3.78
CA GLN A 201 12.09 -3.97 -3.67
C GLN A 201 12.49 -4.25 -2.22
N MET A 202 12.16 -3.35 -1.29
CA MET A 202 12.37 -3.54 0.14
C MET A 202 11.69 -4.83 0.58
N HIS A 203 10.41 -4.99 0.28
CA HIS A 203 9.68 -6.15 0.75
C HIS A 203 10.10 -7.45 0.04
N ASN A 204 10.27 -7.42 -1.29
CA ASN A 204 10.75 -8.57 -2.06
C ASN A 204 12.15 -9.04 -1.61
N SER A 205 13.04 -8.13 -1.25
CA SER A 205 14.38 -8.51 -0.79
C SER A 205 14.46 -8.84 0.70
N ALA A 206 13.69 -8.16 1.56
CA ALA A 206 13.78 -8.32 3.00
C ALA A 206 12.89 -9.47 3.55
N LEU A 207 11.86 -9.88 2.81
CA LEU A 207 10.83 -10.79 3.30
C LEU A 207 10.72 -12.11 2.51
N SER A 208 11.38 -12.23 1.35
CA SER A 208 11.22 -13.40 0.45
C SER A 208 11.71 -14.72 1.03
N HIS A 209 12.57 -14.71 2.04
CA HIS A 209 13.13 -15.92 2.65
C HIS A 209 12.27 -16.51 3.77
N TYR A 210 11.27 -15.78 4.28
CA TYR A 210 10.38 -16.31 5.33
C TYR A 210 9.33 -17.23 4.69
N ARG A 211 9.12 -18.41 5.29
CA ARG A 211 8.05 -19.35 4.91
C ARG A 211 7.01 -19.44 6.01
N SER A 212 5.76 -19.59 5.59
CA SER A 212 4.63 -19.71 6.48
C SER A 212 4.51 -21.14 6.99
N ARG A 213 4.48 -21.29 8.31
CA ARG A 213 4.22 -22.60 8.94
C ARG A 213 2.78 -23.10 8.75
N TYR A 214 1.87 -22.22 8.29
CA TYR A 214 0.46 -22.54 8.12
C TYR A 214 0.14 -23.02 6.71
N THR A 215 0.78 -22.44 5.68
CA THR A 215 0.47 -22.70 4.26
C THR A 215 1.63 -23.36 3.50
N ASP A 216 2.82 -23.46 4.10
CA ASP A 216 4.11 -23.78 3.46
C ASP A 216 4.51 -22.84 2.31
N ARG A 217 3.78 -21.75 2.07
CA ARG A 217 4.13 -20.74 1.06
C ARG A 217 5.19 -19.78 1.60
N ARG A 218 5.79 -18.97 0.73
CA ARG A 218 6.52 -17.78 1.18
C ARG A 218 5.55 -16.88 1.94
N CYS A 219 5.98 -16.29 3.05
CA CYS A 219 5.12 -15.37 3.81
C CYS A 219 4.76 -14.10 3.04
N TYR A 220 5.65 -13.67 2.15
CA TYR A 220 5.45 -12.51 1.29
C TYR A 220 5.15 -13.00 -0.13
N ASN A 221 3.87 -13.13 -0.43
CA ASN A 221 3.30 -13.67 -1.68
C ASN A 221 2.09 -12.83 -2.12
N GLN A 222 1.49 -13.19 -3.27
CA GLN A 222 0.31 -12.53 -3.82
C GLN A 222 -0.84 -12.39 -2.81
N SER A 223 -1.23 -13.49 -2.14
CA SER A 223 -2.34 -13.53 -1.18
C SER A 223 -2.12 -12.56 -0.01
N ALA A 224 -0.95 -12.65 0.63
CA ALA A 224 -0.61 -11.87 1.81
C ALA A 224 -0.61 -10.36 1.52
N VAL A 225 -0.08 -9.94 0.36
CA VAL A 225 -0.01 -8.52 0.00
C VAL A 225 -1.32 -8.00 -0.54
N ALA A 226 -2.06 -8.78 -1.32
CA ALA A 226 -3.41 -8.44 -1.74
C ALA A 226 -4.33 -8.21 -0.55
N PHE A 227 -4.32 -9.11 0.44
CA PHE A 227 -5.09 -8.93 1.67
C PHE A 227 -4.59 -7.74 2.48
N THR A 228 -3.28 -7.55 2.60
CA THR A 228 -2.72 -6.37 3.28
C THR A 228 -3.25 -5.10 2.63
N LEU A 229 -3.15 -4.95 1.31
CA LEU A 229 -3.69 -3.79 0.58
C LEU A 229 -5.19 -3.62 0.82
N LEU A 230 -5.95 -4.72 0.82
CA LEU A 230 -7.38 -4.71 1.10
C LEU A 230 -7.68 -4.13 2.49
N THR A 231 -6.88 -4.44 3.51
CA THR A 231 -7.06 -3.85 4.85
C THR A 231 -6.89 -2.33 4.88
N PHE A 232 -6.10 -1.74 3.96
CA PHE A 232 -5.94 -0.29 3.87
C PHE A 232 -6.97 0.36 2.93
N SER A 233 -7.35 -0.32 1.86
CA SER A 233 -8.29 0.22 0.87
C SER A 233 -9.74 0.07 1.31
N TYR A 234 -10.15 -1.12 1.76
CA TYR A 234 -11.53 -1.45 2.06
C TYR A 234 -11.97 -0.99 3.45
N VAL A 235 -11.20 -1.28 4.50
CA VAL A 235 -11.55 -0.90 5.89
C VAL A 235 -11.73 0.61 6.01
N VAL A 236 -10.81 1.39 5.44
CA VAL A 236 -10.88 2.85 5.46
C VAL A 236 -12.08 3.34 4.64
N ALA A 237 -12.31 2.80 3.44
CA ALA A 237 -13.47 3.17 2.63
C ALA A 237 -14.79 2.83 3.33
N GLN A 238 -14.88 1.67 3.98
CA GLN A 238 -16.06 1.27 4.73
C GLN A 238 -16.32 2.21 5.90
N ALA A 239 -15.30 2.60 6.65
CA ALA A 239 -15.46 3.57 7.74
C ALA A 239 -15.97 4.94 7.24
N TRP A 240 -15.54 5.36 6.05
CA TRP A 240 -16.07 6.57 5.41
C TRP A 240 -17.54 6.42 5.01
N ARG A 241 -17.92 5.27 4.44
CA ARG A 241 -19.32 4.98 4.10
C ARG A 241 -20.21 4.89 5.34
N ASP A 242 -19.73 4.26 6.40
CA ASP A 242 -20.43 4.15 7.69
C ASP A 242 -20.71 5.55 8.26
N LYS A 243 -19.75 6.47 8.12
CA LYS A 243 -19.90 7.89 8.52
C LYS A 243 -20.53 8.77 7.47
N ARG A 244 -20.88 8.25 6.29
CA ARG A 244 -21.44 8.99 5.14
C ARG A 244 -20.57 10.17 4.69
N TYR A 245 -19.25 10.03 4.78
CA TYR A 245 -18.33 11.03 4.26
C TYR A 245 -18.24 10.94 2.73
N GLU A 246 -18.18 12.10 2.06
CA GLU A 246 -18.07 12.18 0.60
C GLU A 246 -16.61 11.99 0.16
N PHE A 247 -16.36 11.00 -0.68
CA PHE A 247 -15.09 10.80 -1.38
C PHE A 247 -15.36 10.23 -2.78
N ASN A 248 -14.39 10.40 -3.68
CA ASN A 248 -14.49 9.81 -5.01
C ASN A 248 -14.02 8.34 -4.96
N GLU A 249 -14.99 7.43 -4.89
CA GLU A 249 -14.74 5.99 -4.79
C GLU A 249 -13.91 5.44 -5.96
N GLN A 250 -14.20 5.87 -7.19
CA GLN A 250 -13.47 5.42 -8.38
C GLN A 250 -11.99 5.79 -8.29
N ARG A 251 -11.67 7.03 -7.89
CA ARG A 251 -10.30 7.50 -7.71
C ARG A 251 -9.60 6.79 -6.55
N TRP A 252 -10.31 6.52 -5.46
CA TRP A 252 -9.78 5.78 -4.32
C TRP A 252 -9.32 4.37 -4.71
N TYR A 253 -10.20 3.57 -5.33
CA TYR A 253 -9.84 2.22 -5.75
C TYR A 253 -8.85 2.20 -6.92
N PHE A 254 -8.89 3.21 -7.80
CA PHE A 254 -7.86 3.37 -8.83
C PHE A 254 -6.47 3.58 -8.22
N PHE A 255 -6.34 4.44 -7.19
CA PHE A 255 -5.07 4.62 -6.48
C PHE A 255 -4.54 3.30 -5.89
N TRP A 256 -5.39 2.55 -5.18
CA TRP A 256 -4.99 1.29 -4.56
C TRP A 256 -4.65 0.20 -5.59
N LYS A 257 -5.35 0.17 -6.71
CA LYS A 257 -5.01 -0.70 -7.86
C LYS A 257 -3.60 -0.42 -8.36
N LEU A 258 -3.29 0.84 -8.62
CA LEU A 258 -1.97 1.24 -9.11
C LEU A 258 -0.87 0.99 -8.08
N LEU A 259 -1.12 1.31 -6.80
CA LEU A 259 -0.20 1.05 -5.71
C LEU A 259 0.09 -0.45 -5.59
N GLY A 260 -0.93 -1.30 -5.54
CA GLY A 260 -0.76 -2.76 -5.44
C GLY A 260 -0.05 -3.36 -6.65
N SER A 261 -0.36 -2.86 -7.84
CA SER A 261 0.30 -3.25 -9.08
C SER A 261 1.78 -2.85 -9.12
N LEU A 262 2.16 -1.69 -8.56
CA LEU A 262 3.56 -1.27 -8.37
C LEU A 262 4.28 -2.08 -7.29
N LEU A 263 3.54 -2.72 -6.37
CA LEU A 263 4.09 -3.68 -5.41
C LEU A 263 4.27 -5.09 -6.01
N GLY A 264 3.79 -5.32 -7.25
CA GLY A 264 3.90 -6.60 -7.94
C GLY A 264 2.73 -7.56 -7.71
N VAL A 265 1.62 -7.06 -7.16
CA VAL A 265 0.39 -7.85 -7.03
C VAL A 265 -0.29 -7.99 -8.39
N ASP A 266 -0.72 -9.21 -8.70
CA ASP A 266 -1.54 -9.53 -9.86
C ASP A 266 -2.84 -8.72 -9.78
N THR A 267 -3.14 -7.96 -10.84
CA THR A 267 -4.30 -7.05 -10.86
C THR A 267 -5.65 -7.75 -10.72
N ARG A 268 -5.70 -9.06 -10.93
CA ARG A 268 -6.89 -9.87 -10.66
C ARG A 268 -7.16 -10.00 -9.17
N LEU A 269 -6.17 -9.89 -8.29
CA LEU A 269 -6.33 -9.92 -6.83
C LEU A 269 -6.53 -8.52 -6.22
N ILE A 270 -6.84 -7.51 -7.02
CA ILE A 270 -7.06 -6.14 -6.55
C ILE A 270 -8.45 -5.65 -6.97
N ALA A 271 -9.24 -5.17 -6.01
CA ALA A 271 -10.55 -4.58 -6.24
C ALA A 271 -10.45 -3.25 -7.01
N ASN A 272 -11.37 -3.04 -7.94
CA ASN A 272 -11.58 -1.80 -8.68
C ASN A 272 -12.75 -0.98 -8.09
N THR A 273 -13.60 -1.59 -7.27
CA THR A 273 -14.79 -0.95 -6.68
C THR A 273 -14.97 -1.37 -5.23
N HIS A 274 -15.85 -0.68 -4.49
CA HIS A 274 -16.15 -1.06 -3.12
C HIS A 274 -16.86 -2.40 -3.01
N ALA A 275 -17.73 -2.73 -3.97
CA ALA A 275 -18.43 -4.02 -3.98
C ALA A 275 -17.45 -5.18 -4.17
N GLU A 276 -16.52 -5.05 -5.11
CA GLU A 276 -15.45 -6.04 -5.31
C GLU A 276 -14.52 -6.14 -4.11
N ALA A 277 -14.28 -5.04 -3.39
CA ALA A 277 -13.47 -5.06 -2.18
C ALA A 277 -14.15 -5.82 -1.03
N ALA A 278 -15.47 -5.67 -0.90
CA ALA A 278 -16.28 -6.47 0.03
C ALA A 278 -16.26 -7.96 -0.34
N GLU A 279 -16.45 -8.27 -1.62
CA GLU A 279 -16.38 -9.65 -2.13
C GLU A 279 -15.01 -10.29 -1.86
N LEU A 280 -13.91 -9.61 -2.20
CA LEU A 280 -12.57 -10.10 -1.90
C LEU A 280 -12.35 -10.30 -0.40
N TRP A 281 -12.86 -9.38 0.43
CA TRP A 281 -12.75 -9.50 1.88
C TRP A 281 -13.37 -10.80 2.35
N ASP A 282 -14.61 -11.07 1.95
CA ASP A 282 -15.32 -12.31 2.29
C ASP A 282 -14.58 -13.55 1.76
N LEU A 283 -14.13 -13.53 0.50
CA LEU A 283 -13.38 -14.62 -0.12
C LEU A 283 -12.12 -14.99 0.67
N PHE A 284 -11.33 -14.02 1.16
CA PHE A 284 -10.14 -14.33 1.98
C PHE A 284 -10.48 -15.10 3.27
N PHE A 285 -11.64 -14.89 3.87
CA PHE A 285 -12.08 -15.65 5.04
C PHE A 285 -12.72 -16.99 4.66
N GLU A 286 -13.55 -17.02 3.63
CA GLU A 286 -14.24 -18.23 3.16
C GLU A 286 -13.27 -19.29 2.61
N HIS A 287 -12.15 -18.85 2.02
CA HIS A 287 -11.12 -19.71 1.45
C HIS A 287 -9.95 -20.00 2.40
N HIS A 288 -10.10 -19.71 3.70
CA HIS A 288 -9.12 -20.04 4.73
C HIS A 288 -7.72 -19.41 4.54
N GLU A 289 -7.62 -18.30 3.81
CA GLU A 289 -6.38 -17.49 3.79
C GLU A 289 -6.24 -16.67 5.10
N CYS A 290 -7.37 -16.37 5.75
CA CYS A 290 -7.44 -15.70 7.05
C CYS A 290 -7.85 -16.64 8.21
N GLN A 291 -7.41 -16.28 9.41
CA GLN A 291 -7.72 -16.97 10.66
C GLN A 291 -9.23 -16.96 10.95
N GLY A 292 -9.73 -18.15 11.33
CA GLY A 292 -11.14 -18.56 11.24
C GLY A 292 -12.15 -17.88 12.16
N GLY A 293 -13.33 -18.49 12.28
CA GLY A 293 -14.56 -17.96 12.87
C GLY A 293 -15.69 -17.94 11.83
N PRO A 294 -16.98 -17.82 12.22
CA PRO A 294 -18.08 -17.81 11.26
C PRO A 294 -18.04 -16.53 10.42
N GLY A 295 -17.95 -16.69 9.10
CA GLY A 295 -17.92 -15.58 8.13
C GLY A 295 -16.73 -14.63 8.29
N ALA A 296 -16.70 -13.60 7.45
CA ALA A 296 -15.78 -12.49 7.60
C ALA A 296 -16.25 -11.54 8.71
N PRO A 297 -15.35 -11.00 9.54
CA PRO A 297 -15.69 -9.92 10.45
C PRO A 297 -16.07 -8.66 9.65
N TYR A 298 -16.96 -7.84 10.20
CA TYR A 298 -17.26 -6.52 9.63
C TYR A 298 -15.95 -5.70 9.58
N PRO A 299 -15.60 -5.07 8.45
CA PRO A 299 -14.23 -4.60 8.21
C PRO A 299 -13.77 -3.51 9.18
N THR A 300 -14.68 -2.68 9.73
CA THR A 300 -14.37 -1.64 10.73
C THR A 300 -14.46 -2.15 12.17
N THR A 301 -14.72 -3.44 12.38
CA THR A 301 -14.80 -4.08 13.69
C THR A 301 -13.71 -5.14 13.83
N LEU A 302 -12.69 -4.84 14.65
CA LEU A 302 -11.62 -5.79 14.94
C LEU A 302 -12.16 -6.97 15.78
N ASP A 303 -12.00 -8.20 15.31
CA ASP A 303 -12.20 -9.43 16.09
C ASP A 303 -10.85 -9.93 16.64
N PRO A 304 -10.49 -9.58 17.88
CA PRO A 304 -9.17 -9.90 18.44
C PRO A 304 -8.95 -11.40 18.65
N ARG A 305 -10.00 -12.24 18.58
CA ARG A 305 -9.89 -13.69 18.75
C ARG A 305 -9.25 -14.36 17.53
N ARG A 306 -9.22 -13.68 16.39
CA ARG A 306 -8.63 -14.14 15.13
C ARG A 306 -7.18 -13.69 14.93
N ILE A 307 -6.53 -13.17 15.98
CA ILE A 307 -5.17 -12.64 15.93
C ILE A 307 -4.34 -13.34 16.98
N ASN A 308 -3.12 -13.75 16.60
CA ASN A 308 -2.14 -14.29 17.54
C ASN A 308 -1.98 -13.36 18.76
N SER A 309 -2.16 -13.90 19.96
CA SER A 309 -2.17 -13.13 21.21
C SER A 309 -0.87 -12.35 21.43
N GLY A 310 0.29 -12.90 21.05
CA GLY A 310 1.57 -12.23 21.16
C GLY A 310 1.72 -11.03 20.21
N LEU A 311 1.20 -11.14 18.98
CA LEU A 311 1.18 -10.00 18.05
C LEU A 311 0.24 -8.90 18.55
N ARG A 312 -0.95 -9.28 19.04
CA ARG A 312 -1.92 -8.33 19.60
C ARG A 312 -1.38 -7.59 20.83
N GLN A 313 -0.77 -8.32 21.77
CA GLN A 313 -0.20 -7.73 22.99
C GLN A 313 1.01 -6.82 22.69
N GLY A 314 1.78 -7.14 21.65
CA GLY A 314 2.90 -6.34 21.18
C GLY A 314 2.49 -5.12 20.36
N TYR A 315 1.23 -5.05 19.89
CA TYR A 315 0.75 -3.92 19.11
C TYR A 315 0.63 -2.66 19.95
N SER A 316 1.18 -1.57 19.44
CA SER A 316 1.12 -0.25 20.06
C SER A 316 1.31 0.81 18.98
N VAL A 317 0.56 1.89 19.08
CA VAL A 317 0.75 3.10 18.28
C VAL A 317 0.82 4.26 19.26
N GLN A 318 1.94 4.97 19.23
CA GLN A 318 2.13 6.22 19.96
C GLN A 318 2.07 7.39 18.97
N PRO A 319 1.43 8.51 19.33
CA PRO A 319 1.50 9.72 18.53
C PRO A 319 2.96 10.18 18.36
N GLU A 320 3.35 10.53 17.12
CA GLU A 320 4.68 11.09 16.85
C GLU A 320 4.59 12.53 16.33
N LEU A 321 5.41 13.41 16.90
CA LEU A 321 5.54 14.82 16.51
C LEU A 321 5.98 14.99 15.04
N ASN A 322 6.67 14.01 14.46
CA ASN A 322 7.15 14.08 13.07
C ASN A 322 6.02 14.05 12.03
N LEU A 323 4.78 13.73 12.42
CA LEU A 323 3.61 13.87 11.55
C LEU A 323 3.17 15.34 11.38
N LEU A 324 3.61 16.24 12.27
CA LEU A 324 3.30 17.68 12.21
C LEU A 324 3.85 18.36 10.95
N GLN A 325 4.93 17.83 10.35
CA GLN A 325 5.50 18.38 9.11
C GLN A 325 4.50 18.40 7.94
N TRP A 326 3.46 17.55 8.00
CA TRP A 326 2.42 17.45 6.99
C TRP A 326 1.23 18.39 7.24
N ILE A 327 1.21 19.16 8.34
CA ILE A 327 0.11 20.10 8.66
C ILE A 327 -0.17 21.10 7.53
N PRO A 328 0.82 21.74 6.88
CA PRO A 328 0.54 22.66 5.78
C PRO A 328 -0.24 21.97 4.65
N ALA A 329 0.14 20.73 4.34
CA ALA A 329 -0.53 19.87 3.36
C ALA A 329 -1.97 19.55 3.79
N PHE A 330 -2.17 19.20 5.07
CA PHE A 330 -3.51 18.99 5.62
C PHE A 330 -4.41 20.20 5.42
N VAL A 331 -3.95 21.39 5.84
CA VAL A 331 -4.76 22.62 5.79
C VAL A 331 -5.21 22.92 4.36
N VAL A 332 -4.29 22.86 3.40
CA VAL A 332 -4.64 23.09 1.98
C VAL A 332 -5.64 22.05 1.48
N THR A 333 -5.49 20.80 1.87
CA THR A 333 -6.42 19.73 1.52
C THR A 333 -7.82 19.98 2.10
N GLN A 334 -7.92 20.48 3.34
CA GLN A 334 -9.20 20.86 3.93
C GLN A 334 -9.85 22.02 3.18
N LEU A 335 -9.08 23.06 2.84
CA LEU A 335 -9.59 24.21 2.09
C LEU A 335 -10.15 23.80 0.71
N ARG A 336 -9.43 22.93 -0.02
CA ARG A 336 -9.88 22.42 -1.33
C ARG A 336 -11.17 21.60 -1.24
N ASN A 337 -11.35 20.87 -0.13
CA ASN A 337 -12.49 19.97 0.07
C ASN A 337 -13.60 20.58 0.95
N GLY A 338 -13.55 21.88 1.25
CA GLY A 338 -14.53 22.55 2.12
C GLY A 338 -15.98 22.38 1.65
N LYS A 339 -16.24 22.28 0.34
CA LYS A 339 -17.58 22.00 -0.20
C LYS A 339 -18.12 20.62 0.21
N ARG A 340 -17.27 19.60 0.25
CA ARG A 340 -17.64 18.23 0.65
C ARG A 340 -18.03 18.19 2.12
N TRP A 341 -17.23 18.87 2.96
CA TRP A 341 -17.56 19.04 4.38
C TRP A 341 -18.83 19.83 4.59
N GLY A 342 -19.05 20.89 3.81
CA GLY A 342 -20.30 21.65 3.82
C GLY A 342 -21.52 20.76 3.58
N LYS A 343 -21.50 19.92 2.54
CA LYS A 343 -22.59 18.97 2.27
C LYS A 343 -22.81 18.00 3.45
N TYR A 344 -21.74 17.40 3.96
CA TYR A 344 -21.80 16.49 5.11
C TYR A 344 -22.45 17.15 6.34
N PHE A 345 -22.01 18.35 6.73
CA PHE A 345 -22.56 19.05 7.88
C PHE A 345 -24.01 19.53 7.67
N LEU A 346 -24.42 19.70 6.41
CA LEU A 346 -25.79 20.06 6.03
C LEU A 346 -26.70 18.83 5.81
N GLY A 347 -26.16 17.61 5.86
CA GLY A 347 -26.91 16.37 5.59
C GLY A 347 -27.41 16.25 4.16
N LEU A 348 -26.75 16.93 3.21
CA LEU A 348 -27.00 16.90 1.77
C LEU A 348 -26.14 15.82 1.10
#